data_AF-A0A1G3V6A4-F1
#
_entry.id   AF-A0A1G3V6A4-F1
#
_cell.length_a   1.000
_cell.length_b   1.000
_cell.length_c   1.000
_cell.angle_alpha   90.00
_cell.angle_beta   90.00
_cell.angle_gamma   90.00
#
_symmetry.space_group_name_H-M   'P 1'
#
loop_
_entity.id
_entity.type
_entity.pdbx_description
1 polymer ?
#
loop_
_entity_poly.entity_id
_entity_poly.type
_entity_poly.pdbx_seq_one_letter_code
_entity_poly.pdbx_strand_id
1 'polypeptide(L)' 'MQKKLTITVDEEVYTGLHKIIGPRKISRFVQEIVRPHVVHPNYESAYAEMAKDKNREGEALDWAEITFKDMDHETM' A
#
# COMPACT_ATOMS: atom_id res chain seq x y z
N MET A 1 -14.53 0.79 5.99
CA MET A 1 -15.43 0.23 7.02
C MET A 1 -14.61 -0.10 8.25
N GLN A 2 -15.06 0.26 9.46
CA GLN A 2 -14.37 -0.11 10.71
C GLN A 2 -15.00 -1.36 11.32
N LYS A 3 -14.19 -2.26 11.88
CA LYS A 3 -14.62 -3.47 12.60
C LYS A 3 -13.98 -3.47 13.99
N LYS A 4 -14.73 -3.86 15.02
CA LYS A 4 -14.21 -4.01 16.38
C LYS A 4 -13.54 -5.37 16.51
N LEU A 5 -12.32 -5.39 17.03
CA LEU A 5 -11.56 -6.61 17.31
C LEU A 5 -11.34 -6.70 18.83
N THR A 6 -11.60 -7.86 19.42
CA THR A 6 -11.26 -8.17 20.81
C THR A 6 -10.01 -9.05 20.80
N ILE A 7 -8.95 -8.60 21.47
CA ILE A 7 -7.69 -9.33 21.61
C ILE A 7 -7.35 -9.48 23.09
N THR A 8 -6.67 -10.58 23.44
CA THR A 8 -6.09 -10.77 24.76
C THR A 8 -4.65 -10.26 24.74
N VAL A 9 -4.29 -9.44 25.72
CA VAL A 9 -2.93 -8.92 25.91
C VAL A 9 -2.53 -9.11 27.37
N ASP A 10 -1.23 -9.03 27.64
CA ASP A 10 -0.72 -9.02 28.99
C ASP A 10 -1.25 -7.82 29.80
N GLU A 11 -1.40 -7.99 31.12
CA GLU A 11 -1.91 -6.96 32.02
C GLU A 11 -1.01 -5.72 32.06
N GLU A 12 0.31 -5.89 31.98
CA GLU A 12 1.26 -4.79 31.92
C GLU A 12 1.05 -3.96 30.65
N VAL A 13 0.83 -4.63 29.52
CA VAL A 13 0.55 -3.98 28.24
C VAL A 13 -0.79 -3.26 28.26
N TYR A 14 -1.85 -3.89 28.80
CA TYR A 14 -3.15 -3.24 28.95
C TYR A 14 -3.06 -1.96 29.79
N THR A 15 -2.36 -2.03 30.92
CA THR A 15 -2.14 -0.90 31.82
C THR A 15 -1.31 0.19 31.16
N GLY A 16 -0.24 -0.18 30.45
CA GLY A 16 0.61 0.74 29.69
C GLY A 16 -0.17 1.47 28.60
N LEU A 17 -1.00 0.76 27.84
CA LEU A 17 -1.87 1.34 26.82
C LEU A 17 -2.85 2.36 27.42
N HIS A 18 -3.48 2.03 28.56
CA HIS A 18 -4.40 2.93 29.23
C HIS A 18 -3.72 4.17 29.84
N LYS A 19 -2.53 4.01 30.42
CA LYS A 19 -1.81 5.10 31.11
C LYS A 19 -1.08 6.03 30.15
N ILE A 20 -0.42 5.48 29.13
CA ILE A 20 0.47 6.24 28.23
C ILE A 20 -0.30 6.78 27.02
N ILE A 21 -1.13 5.95 26.39
CA ILE A 21 -1.84 6.30 25.15
C ILE A 21 -3.21 6.93 25.44
N GLY A 22 -3.91 6.41 26.44
CA GLY A 22 -5.21 6.90 26.89
C GLY A 22 -6.41 6.28 26.14
N PRO A 23 -7.59 6.21 26.80
CA PRO A 23 -8.70 5.30 26.44
C PRO A 23 -9.35 5.52 25.06
N ARG A 24 -9.13 6.67 24.41
CA ARG A 24 -9.70 6.97 23.07
C ARG A 24 -8.71 6.80 21.92
N LYS A 25 -7.42 6.64 22.21
CA LYS A 25 -6.36 6.60 21.19
C LYS A 25 -5.79 5.21 20.96
N ILE A 26 -6.08 4.25 21.85
CA ILE A 26 -5.54 2.88 21.80
C ILE A 26 -5.85 2.18 20.48
N SER A 27 -7.11 2.22 20.02
CA SER A 27 -7.51 1.56 18.76
C SER A 27 -6.72 2.10 17.56
N ARG A 28 -6.57 3.43 17.47
CA ARG A 28 -5.78 4.08 16.41
C ARG A 28 -4.30 3.72 16.50
N PHE A 29 -3.73 3.76 17.70
CA PHE A 29 -2.32 3.42 17.94
C PHE A 29 -2.00 1.98 17.52
N VAL A 30 -2.80 1.02 17.98
CA VAL A 30 -2.61 -0.40 17.61
C VAL A 30 -2.78 -0.57 16.10
N GLN A 31 -3.77 0.08 15.49
CA GLN A 31 -3.98 0.00 14.05
C GLN A 31 -2.79 0.57 13.25
N GLU A 32 -2.21 1.69 13.67
CA GLU A 32 -1.03 2.29 13.01
C GLU A 32 0.19 1.36 13.03
N ILE A 33 0.40 0.64 14.14
CA ILE A 33 1.49 -0.34 14.26
C ILE A 33 1.19 -1.59 13.44
N VAL A 34 -0.03 -2.13 13.52
CA VAL A 34 -0.38 -3.41 12.88
C VAL A 34 -0.51 -3.26 11.36
N ARG A 35 -0.99 -2.12 10.87
CA ARG A 35 -1.25 -1.86 9.44
C ARG A 35 -0.09 -2.20 8.50
N PRO A 36 1.16 -1.75 8.68
CA PRO A 36 2.25 -2.12 7.78
C PRO A 36 2.55 -3.63 7.75
N HIS A 37 2.24 -4.36 8.82
CA HIS A 37 2.50 -5.80 8.90
C HIS A 37 1.38 -6.66 8.30
N VAL A 38 0.13 -6.18 8.31
CA VAL A 38 -1.03 -6.93 7.80
C VAL A 38 -1.58 -6.41 6.48
N VAL A 39 -1.39 -5.12 6.23
CA VAL A 39 -1.63 -4.47 4.95
C VAL A 39 -0.26 -4.12 4.37
N HIS A 40 0.51 -5.15 4.02
CA HIS A 40 1.52 -4.91 2.99
C HIS A 40 0.76 -4.40 1.76
N PRO A 41 1.16 -3.29 1.13
CA PRO A 41 0.68 -2.99 -0.20
C PRO A 41 1.03 -4.22 -1.04
N ASN A 42 0.01 -4.97 -1.40
CA ASN A 42 0.14 -6.17 -2.20
C ASN A 42 0.46 -5.71 -3.63
N TYR A 43 1.65 -5.14 -3.79
CA TYR A 43 2.18 -4.74 -5.07
C TYR A 43 2.20 -5.96 -5.96
N GLU A 44 2.48 -7.16 -5.44
CA GLU A 44 2.35 -8.40 -6.19
C GLU A 44 0.95 -8.64 -6.75
N SER A 45 -0.13 -8.44 -5.99
CA SER A 45 -1.49 -8.57 -6.56
C SER A 45 -1.80 -7.47 -7.56
N ALA A 46 -1.38 -6.23 -7.30
CA ALA A 46 -1.59 -5.12 -8.23
C ALA A 46 -0.78 -5.32 -9.52
N TYR A 47 0.46 -5.79 -9.44
CA TYR A 47 1.30 -6.18 -10.58
C TYR A 47 0.72 -7.39 -11.30
N ALA A 48 0.20 -8.39 -10.59
CA ALA A 48 -0.45 -9.55 -11.19
C ALA A 48 -1.77 -9.21 -11.90
N GLU A 49 -2.49 -8.18 -11.44
CA GLU A 49 -3.65 -7.62 -12.14
C GLU A 49 -3.22 -6.77 -13.33
N MET A 50 -2.19 -5.94 -13.21
CA MET A 50 -1.64 -5.15 -14.32
C MET A 50 -1.05 -6.04 -15.42
N ALA A 51 -0.37 -7.14 -15.09
CA ALA A 51 0.18 -8.12 -16.04
C ALA A 51 -0.90 -8.94 -16.77
N LYS A 52 -2.16 -8.90 -16.32
CA LYS A 52 -3.29 -9.51 -17.03
C LYS A 52 -3.93 -8.55 -18.05
N ASP A 53 -3.61 -7.26 -17.98
CA ASP A 53 -4.16 -6.22 -18.86
C ASP A 53 -3.24 -5.97 -20.07
N LYS A 54 -3.30 -6.89 -21.05
CA LYS A 54 -2.50 -6.85 -22.29
C LYS A 54 -2.80 -5.64 -23.18
N ASN A 55 -3.93 -4.96 -22.98
CA ASN A 55 -4.29 -3.77 -23.78
C ASN A 55 -3.47 -2.55 -23.33
N ARG A 56 -3.19 -2.42 -22.03
CA ARG A 56 -2.29 -1.36 -21.51
C ARG A 56 -0.81 -1.61 -21.82
N GLU A 57 -0.39 -2.87 -21.93
CA GLU A 57 0.97 -3.19 -22.41
C GLU A 57 1.19 -2.68 -23.84
N GLY A 58 0.20 -2.84 -24.73
CA GLY A 58 0.26 -2.33 -26.10
C GLY A 58 0.34 -0.80 -26.17
N GLU A 59 -0.49 -0.10 -25.40
CA GLU A 59 -0.42 1.37 -25.33
C GLU A 59 0.92 1.83 -24.74
N ALA A 60 1.43 1.21 -23.67
CA ALA A 60 2.71 1.59 -23.09
C ALA A 60 3.90 1.34 -24.05
N LEU A 61 3.84 0.29 -24.87
CA LEU A 61 4.79 0.04 -25.96
C LEU A 61 4.75 1.16 -27.01
N ASP A 62 3.56 1.54 -27.46
CA ASP A 62 3.40 2.64 -28.43
C ASP A 62 3.92 3.97 -27.84
N TRP A 63 3.65 4.27 -26.58
CA TRP A 63 4.20 5.45 -25.89
C TRP A 63 5.74 5.42 -25.75
N ALA A 64 6.32 4.24 -25.48
CA ALA A 64 7.77 4.07 -25.39
C ALA A 64 8.46 4.20 -26.77
N GLU A 65 7.83 3.72 -27.83
CA GLU A 65 8.35 3.82 -29.20
C GLU A 65 8.23 5.24 -29.78
N ILE A 66 7.22 6.02 -29.37
CA ILE A 66 7.10 7.44 -29.75
C ILE A 66 8.34 8.25 -29.31
N THR A 67 8.96 7.89 -28.17
CA THR A 67 10.15 8.59 -27.66
C THR A 67 11.41 8.35 -28.52
N PHE A 68 11.48 7.25 -29.27
CA PHE A 68 12.62 6.97 -30.16
C PHE A 68 12.54 7.70 -31.51
N LYS A 69 11.33 8.06 -31.95
CA LYS A 69 11.11 8.63 -33.28
C LYS A 69 11.39 10.15 -33.37
N ASP A 70 11.42 10.84 -32.24
CA ASP A 70 11.74 12.27 -32.16
C ASP A 70 13.26 12.56 -32.16
N MET A 71 14.12 11.57 -31.87
CA MET A 71 15.58 11.75 -31.96
C MET A 71 16.08 11.93 -33.40
N ASP A 72 15.31 11.52 -34.42
CA ASP A 72 15.69 11.66 -35.83
C ASP A 72 15.40 13.07 -36.39
N HIS A 73 14.68 13.94 -35.65
CA HIS A 73 14.31 15.29 -36.13
C HIS A 73 15.23 16.42 -35.63
N GLU A 74 16.22 16.16 -34.76
CA GLU A 74 17.13 17.19 -34.24
C GLU A 74 18.55 17.16 -34.85
N THR A 75 18.81 16.34 -35.87
CA THR A 75 20.11 16.30 -36.58
C THR A 75 20.07 16.76 -38.05
N MET A 76 19.22 17.72 -38.40
CA MET A 76 19.30 18.42 -39.70
C MET A 76 19.55 19.92 -39.56
#